data_AF-A0A2E9LXZ5-F1
#
_entry.id   AF-A0A2E9LXZ5-F1
#
_cell.length_a   1.000
_cell.length_b   1.000
_cell.length_c   1.000
_cell.angle_alpha   90.00
_cell.angle_beta   90.00
_cell.angle_gamma   90.00
#
_symmetry.space_group_name_H-M   'P 1'
#
loop_
_entity.id
_entity.type
_entity.pdbx_description
1 polymer ?
#
loop_
_entity_poly.entity_id
_entity_poly.type
_entity_poly.pdbx_seq_one_letter_code
_entity_poly.pdbx_strand_id
1 'polypeptide(L)'
;AVPPRFRLQVATELACYERRLPGSSPAPNHAESFVCVEGAWWRTQGVGNAPDWLAELPEGAVYAERVEQAVSIFWDEKMGSDGLSMLRQAIEKID
;
A
#
# COMPACT_ATOMS: atom_id res chain seq x y z
N ALA A 1 19.43 15.77 -4.05
CA ALA A 1 17.98 16.09 -4.04
C ALA A 1 17.44 15.87 -2.64
N VAL A 2 16.51 16.70 -2.17
CA VAL A 2 15.84 16.47 -0.86
C VAL A 2 14.74 15.43 -1.08
N PRO A 3 14.66 14.34 -0.29
CA PRO A 3 13.59 13.36 -0.41
C PRO A 3 12.22 14.01 -0.16
N PRO A 4 11.16 13.56 -0.86
CA PRO A 4 9.79 13.97 -0.54
C PRO A 4 9.48 13.72 0.93
N ARG A 5 8.88 14.71 1.61
CA ARG A 5 8.40 14.58 2.97
C ARG A 5 6.88 14.57 2.95
N PHE A 6 6.30 13.44 3.31
CA PHE A 6 4.86 13.28 3.42
C PHE A 6 4.47 13.48 4.88
N ARG A 7 3.41 14.24 5.12
CA ARG A 7 2.82 14.38 6.45
C ARG A 7 1.55 13.54 6.47
N LEU A 8 1.58 12.43 7.20
CA LEU A 8 0.42 11.59 7.42
C LEU A 8 -0.22 11.96 8.76
N GLN A 9 -1.43 12.50 8.73
CA GLN A 9 -2.23 12.72 9.94
C GLN A 9 -3.26 11.61 10.04
N VAL A 10 -2.93 10.55 10.79
CA VAL A 10 -3.87 9.48 11.10
C VAL A 10 -4.35 9.69 12.53
N ALA A 11 -5.60 10.09 12.68
CA ALA A 11 -6.21 10.34 13.98
C ALA A 11 -6.75 9.07 14.66
N THR A 12 -6.61 7.92 13.99
CA THR A 12 -7.14 6.62 14.39
C THR A 12 -6.06 5.56 14.36
N GLU A 13 -6.31 4.42 15.01
CA GLU A 13 -5.47 3.25 14.87
C GLU A 13 -5.56 2.69 13.44
N LEU A 14 -4.50 2.00 13.02
CA LEU A 14 -4.41 1.33 11.73
C LEU A 14 -4.20 -0.15 11.97
N ALA A 15 -4.96 -0.98 11.26
CA ALA A 15 -4.70 -2.39 11.14
C ALA A 15 -3.75 -2.65 9.97
N CYS A 16 -2.84 -3.61 10.14
CA CYS A 16 -1.97 -4.09 9.07
C CYS A 16 -2.56 -5.37 8.46
N TYR A 17 -2.83 -5.32 7.17
CA TYR A 17 -3.28 -6.45 6.36
C TYR A 17 -2.14 -6.91 5.48
N GLU A 18 -1.61 -8.10 5.77
CA GLU A 18 -0.51 -8.71 5.00
C GLU A 18 -1.01 -9.90 4.19
N ARG A 19 -0.62 -9.95 2.91
CA ARG A 19 -0.77 -11.14 2.06
C ARG A 19 0.59 -11.54 1.52
N ARG A 20 0.91 -12.83 1.70
CA ARG A 20 2.06 -13.46 1.04
C ARG A 20 1.75 -13.71 -0.43
N LEU A 21 2.68 -13.35 -1.31
CA LEU A 21 2.62 -13.57 -2.74
C LEU A 21 3.42 -14.84 -3.09
N PRO A 22 2.95 -15.67 -4.03
CA PRO A 22 3.69 -16.84 -4.49
C PRO A 22 4.99 -16.39 -5.17
N GLY A 23 6.15 -16.77 -4.60
CA GLY A 23 7.45 -16.24 -5.00
C GLY A 23 8.08 -16.92 -6.22
N SER A 24 8.81 -16.11 -7.01
CA SER A 24 10.01 -16.56 -7.74
C SER A 24 11.28 -16.12 -6.97
N SER A 25 12.42 -16.70 -7.35
CA SER A 25 13.72 -16.71 -6.64
C SER A 25 14.16 -15.36 -6.03
N PRO A 26 14.80 -15.35 -4.84
CA PRO A 26 15.19 -14.12 -4.14
C PRO A 26 16.09 -13.22 -5.00
N ALA A 27 15.53 -12.14 -5.50
CA ALA A 27 16.26 -11.00 -6.05
C ALA A 27 16.60 -10.02 -4.90
N PRO A 28 17.51 -9.04 -5.10
CA PRO A 28 17.91 -8.16 -4.00
C PRO A 28 16.76 -7.25 -3.55
N ASN A 29 16.10 -7.67 -2.46
CA ASN A 29 15.32 -6.91 -1.46
C ASN A 29 14.78 -5.53 -1.90
N HIS A 30 14.04 -5.47 -3.02
CA HIS A 30 13.49 -4.23 -3.54
C HIS A 30 12.14 -3.97 -2.85
N ALA A 31 12.19 -3.39 -1.65
CA ALA A 31 10.98 -2.94 -0.96
C ALA A 31 10.48 -1.63 -1.62
N GLU A 32 9.25 -1.65 -2.10
CA GLU A 32 8.55 -0.46 -2.60
C GLU A 32 7.53 -0.01 -1.56
N SER A 33 7.66 1.22 -1.08
CA SER A 33 6.75 1.78 -0.08
C SER A 33 6.01 2.99 -0.64
N PHE A 34 4.71 3.05 -0.39
CA PHE A 34 3.78 4.03 -0.92
C PHE A 34 2.96 4.66 0.19
N VAL A 35 2.62 5.93 0.02
CA VAL A 35 1.76 6.69 0.95
C VAL A 35 0.58 7.30 0.20
N CYS A 36 -0.59 7.25 0.82
CA CYS A 36 -1.77 7.94 0.33
C CYS A 36 -1.86 9.32 0.98
N VAL A 37 -1.84 10.38 0.17
CA VAL A 37 -1.97 11.77 0.60
C VAL A 37 -3.07 12.40 -0.23
N GLU A 38 -4.11 12.91 0.44
CA GLU A 38 -5.26 13.57 -0.20
C GLU A 38 -5.91 12.69 -1.29
N GLY A 39 -5.97 11.37 -1.06
CA GLY A 39 -6.56 10.39 -1.99
C GLY A 39 -5.66 9.97 -3.15
N ALA A 40 -4.43 10.49 -3.23
CA ALA A 40 -3.46 10.12 -4.26
C ALA A 40 -2.30 9.32 -3.66
N TRP A 41 -1.85 8.29 -4.39
CA TRP A 41 -0.74 7.44 -3.99
C TRP A 41 0.60 7.92 -4.53
N TRP A 42 1.59 7.97 -3.64
CA TRP A 42 2.94 8.45 -3.94
C TRP A 42 3.98 7.43 -3.51
N ARG A 43 5.01 7.25 -4.35
CA ARG A 43 6.21 6.51 -3.96
C ARG A 43 6.97 7.30 -2.90
N THR A 44 7.43 6.62 -1.86
CA THR A 44 8.32 7.23 -0.85
C THR A 44 9.77 7.36 -1.34
N GLN A 45 10.13 6.60 -2.39
CA GLN A 45 11.47 6.57 -2.98
C GLN A 45 11.42 6.56 -4.51
N GLY A 46 12.40 7.23 -5.13
CA GLY A 46 12.54 7.32 -6.59
C GLY A 46 11.63 8.37 -7.23
N VAL A 47 11.51 8.32 -8.57
CA VAL A 47 10.77 9.29 -9.41
C VAL A 47 9.67 8.62 -10.26
N GLY A 48 9.25 7.40 -9.91
CA GLY A 48 8.21 6.66 -10.64
C GLY A 48 6.79 6.98 -10.18
N ASN A 49 5.82 6.53 -10.96
CA ASN A 49 4.40 6.55 -10.58
C ASN A 49 4.09 5.41 -9.59
N ALA A 50 3.06 5.62 -8.77
CA ALA A 50 2.48 4.57 -7.95
C ALA A 50 1.73 3.55 -8.85
N PRO A 51 1.81 2.24 -8.57
CA PRO A 51 1.05 1.21 -9.28
C PRO A 51 -0.47 1.42 -9.22
N ASP A 52 -1.17 1.05 -10.29
CA ASP A 52 -2.61 1.28 -10.44
C ASP A 52 -3.47 0.57 -9.38
N TRP A 53 -3.03 -0.61 -8.89
CA TRP A 53 -3.77 -1.36 -7.87
C TRP A 53 -3.97 -0.58 -6.57
N LEU A 54 -3.09 0.39 -6.27
CA LEU A 54 -3.21 1.23 -5.08
C LEU A 54 -4.44 2.13 -5.16
N ALA A 55 -4.84 2.57 -6.35
CA ALA A 55 -6.03 3.40 -6.54
C ALA A 55 -7.33 2.68 -6.21
N GLU A 56 -7.29 1.35 -6.07
CA GLU A 56 -8.44 0.51 -5.73
C GLU A 56 -8.56 0.19 -4.24
N LEU A 57 -7.58 0.65 -3.44
CA LEU A 57 -7.62 0.47 -1.99
C LEU A 57 -8.78 1.26 -1.36
N PRO A 58 -9.35 0.75 -0.25
CA PRO A 58 -10.44 1.43 0.42
C PRO A 58 -10.03 2.79 0.95
N GLU A 59 -11.02 3.68 1.10
CA GLU A 59 -10.85 4.92 1.84
C GLU A 59 -10.32 4.63 3.25
N GLY A 60 -9.39 5.48 3.70
CA GLY A 60 -8.68 5.30 4.97
C GLY A 60 -7.43 4.44 4.86
N ALA A 61 -7.12 3.86 3.69
CA ALA A 61 -5.82 3.21 3.46
C ALA A 61 -4.76 4.30 3.30
N VAL A 62 -3.69 4.22 4.10
CA VAL A 62 -2.73 5.34 4.24
C VAL A 62 -1.31 4.99 3.83
N TYR A 63 -0.95 3.71 3.94
CA TYR A 63 0.38 3.23 3.61
C TYR A 63 0.28 1.82 3.05
N ALA A 64 1.10 1.56 2.04
CA ALA A 64 1.25 0.24 1.46
C ALA A 64 2.73 -0.04 1.23
N GLU A 65 3.15 -1.26 1.52
CA GLU A 65 4.49 -1.75 1.25
C GLU A 65 4.38 -3.03 0.42
N ARG A 66 5.15 -3.09 -0.65
CA ARG A 66 5.33 -4.28 -1.46
C ARG A 66 6.77 -4.72 -1.36
N VAL A 67 6.96 -5.93 -0.86
CA VAL A 67 8.22 -6.67 -0.97
C VAL A 67 8.01 -7.84 -1.94
N GLU A 68 9.08 -8.53 -2.32
CA GLU A 68 9.03 -9.60 -3.32
C GLU A 68 7.99 -10.69 -3.02
N GLN A 69 7.81 -11.02 -1.74
CA GLN A 69 6.96 -12.14 -1.30
C GLN A 69 5.74 -11.70 -0.49
N ALA A 70 5.51 -10.40 -0.34
CA ALA A 70 4.38 -9.92 0.45
C ALA A 70 3.95 -8.51 0.05
N VAL A 71 2.68 -8.23 0.30
CA VAL A 71 2.15 -6.88 0.35
C VAL A 71 1.55 -6.65 1.73
N SER A 72 1.84 -5.50 2.31
CA SER A 72 1.35 -5.06 3.61
C SER A 72 0.65 -3.72 3.46
N ILE A 73 -0.61 -3.63 3.90
CA ILE A 73 -1.45 -2.44 3.75
C ILE A 73 -1.93 -2.00 5.13
N PHE A 74 -1.79 -0.72 5.43
CA PHE A 74 -2.24 -0.11 6.68
C PHE A 74 -3.51 0.70 6.43
N TRP A 75 -4.57 0.34 7.14
CA TRP A 75 -5.94 0.81 6.91
C TRP A 75 -6.68 1.06 8.22
N ASP A 76 -7.54 2.07 8.27
CA ASP A 76 -8.29 2.48 9.47
C ASP A 76 -9.61 1.72 9.71
N GLU A 77 -9.93 0.75 8.85
CA GLU A 77 -11.07 -0.17 8.96
C GLU A 77 -12.46 0.49 8.88
N LYS A 78 -12.57 1.80 8.61
CA LYS A 78 -13.85 2.51 8.68
C LYS A 78 -14.90 2.02 7.69
N MET A 79 -14.49 1.48 6.55
CA MET A 79 -15.41 0.91 5.55
C MET A 79 -15.84 -0.54 5.85
N GLY A 80 -15.35 -1.17 6.92
CA GLY A 80 -15.77 -2.51 7.34
C GLY A 80 -15.62 -3.59 6.25
N SER A 81 -16.63 -4.45 6.10
CA SER A 81 -16.57 -5.61 5.18
C SER A 81 -16.38 -5.24 3.71
N ASP A 82 -16.90 -4.08 3.29
CA ASP A 82 -16.78 -3.61 1.91
C ASP A 82 -15.33 -3.21 1.64
N GLY A 83 -14.69 -2.50 2.58
CA GLY A 83 -13.28 -2.16 2.50
C GLY A 83 -12.36 -3.38 2.51
N LEU A 84 -12.68 -4.40 3.31
CA LEU A 84 -11.98 -5.70 3.26
C LEU A 84 -12.07 -6.38 1.90
N SER A 85 -13.24 -6.29 1.25
CA SER A 85 -13.45 -6.87 -0.08
C SER A 85 -12.64 -6.11 -1.15
N MET A 86 -12.57 -4.78 -1.05
CA MET A 86 -11.72 -3.93 -1.89
C MET A 86 -10.23 -4.28 -1.71
N LEU A 87 -9.75 -4.39 -0.46
CA LEU A 87 -8.38 -4.82 -0.15
C LEU A 87 -8.04 -6.13 -0.85
N ARG A 88 -8.90 -7.13 -0.72
CA ARG A 88 -8.70 -8.44 -1.35
C ARG A 88 -8.59 -8.32 -2.87
N GLN A 89 -9.53 -7.61 -3.51
CA GLN A 89 -9.55 -7.43 -4.96
C GLN A 89 -8.33 -6.67 -5.46
N ALA A 90 -7.91 -5.61 -4.76
CA ALA A 90 -6.72 -4.85 -5.09
C ALA A 90 -5.45 -5.71 -5.02
N ILE A 91 -5.31 -6.54 -3.98
CA ILE A 91 -4.15 -7.45 -3.87
C ILE A 91 -4.18 -8.55 -4.94
N GLU A 92 -5.35 -9.03 -5.36
CA GLU A 92 -5.47 -10.00 -6.45
C GLU A 92 -4.97 -9.47 -7.81
N LYS A 93 -4.82 -8.14 -7.95
CA LYS A 93 -4.23 -7.48 -9.15
C LYS A 93 -2.72 -7.28 -9.07
N ILE A 94 -2.10 -7.69 -7.95
CA ILE A 94 -0.66 -7.67 -7.78
C ILE A 94 -0.10 -8.96 -8.38
N ASP A 95 0.21 -8.90 -9.68
CA ASP A 95 1.02 -9.91 -10.36
C ASP A 95 2.48 -9.87 -9.86
#